data_AF-A0A847XAD4-F1
#
_entry.id   AF-A0A847XAD4-F1
#
_cell.length_a   1.000
_cell.length_b   1.000
_cell.length_c   1.000
_cell.angle_alpha   90.00
_cell.angle_beta   90.00
_cell.angle_gamma   90.00
#
_symmetry.space_group_name_H-M   'P 1'
#
loop_
_entity.id
_entity.type
_entity.pdbx_description
1 polymer ?
#
loop_
_entity_poly.entity_id
_entity_poly.type
_entity_poly.pdbx_seq_one_letter_code
_entity_poly.pdbx_strand_id
1 'polypeptide(L)'
;MIDSGLHIERISVTNNHEFKQVFPKNTNGSYIVYIEGSGKLDVELIFEENAKWHVLWINESDQNLIIREKIYLNRDVMLNINYAELSSGNHKKQTLIEMIGNGSYVHVKGAAMVFNELYWDLQAIHHARHTYAQLDNHAIV
;
A
#
# COMPACT_ATOMS: atom_id res chain seq x y z
N MET A 1 -14.18 -1.84 -8.27
CA MET A 1 -14.72 -2.08 -6.91
C MET A 1 -14.60 -3.56 -6.62
N ILE A 2 -14.20 -3.90 -5.40
CA ILE A 2 -13.84 -5.25 -4.94
C ILE A 2 -14.86 -5.69 -3.89
N ASP A 3 -15.40 -6.90 -4.01
CA ASP A 3 -16.27 -7.49 -2.98
C ASP A 3 -15.46 -8.14 -1.87
N SER A 4 -16.10 -8.47 -0.75
CA SER A 4 -15.44 -9.22 0.34
C SER A 4 -14.80 -10.52 -0.16
N GLY A 5 -13.67 -10.92 0.41
CA GLY A 5 -12.97 -12.17 0.07
C GLY A 5 -11.49 -12.00 -0.24
N LEU A 6 -10.91 -12.97 -0.93
CA LEU A 6 -9.52 -12.95 -1.38
C LEU A 6 -9.43 -12.51 -2.83
N HIS A 7 -8.54 -11.55 -3.10
CA HIS A 7 -8.31 -11.02 -4.43
C HIS A 7 -6.81 -10.88 -4.67
N ILE A 8 -6.39 -11.18 -5.90
CA ILE A 8 -4.98 -11.17 -6.31
C ILE A 8 -4.87 -10.35 -7.58
N GLU A 9 -4.04 -9.32 -7.54
CA GLU A 9 -3.76 -8.41 -8.64
C GLU A 9 -2.29 -8.52 -9.05
N ARG A 10 -2.01 -8.38 -10.35
CA ARG A 10 -0.65 -8.35 -10.87
C ARG A 10 -0.50 -7.12 -11.75
N ILE A 11 0.43 -6.25 -11.39
CA ILE A 11 0.70 -4.98 -12.08
C ILE A 11 2.08 -5.07 -12.73
N SER A 12 2.09 -5.13 -14.05
CA SER A 12 3.32 -5.02 -14.84
C SER A 12 3.48 -3.57 -15.32
N VAL A 13 4.48 -2.88 -14.80
CA VAL A 13 4.72 -1.45 -15.07
C VAL A 13 5.59 -1.30 -16.32
N THR A 14 5.10 -0.52 -17.27
CA THR A 14 5.89 -0.06 -18.44
C THR A 14 5.75 1.46 -18.58
N ASN A 15 6.86 2.17 -18.41
CA ASN A 15 6.94 3.64 -18.45
C ASN A 15 6.18 4.36 -17.33
N ASN A 16 4.86 4.56 -17.48
CA ASN A 16 4.01 5.23 -16.50
C ASN A 16 2.66 4.51 -16.41
N HIS A 17 2.31 4.08 -15.20
CA HIS A 17 1.09 3.33 -14.93
C HIS A 17 0.32 3.98 -13.78
N GLU A 18 -0.99 4.11 -13.94
CA GLU A 18 -1.89 4.57 -12.88
C GLU A 18 -2.80 3.43 -12.46
N PHE A 19 -2.86 3.16 -11.16
CA PHE A 19 -3.68 2.10 -10.60
C PHE A 19 -4.58 2.66 -9.50
N LYS A 20 -5.88 2.41 -9.59
CA LYS A 20 -6.86 2.86 -8.61
C LYS A 20 -7.76 1.72 -8.18
N GLN A 21 -7.84 1.49 -6.87
CA GLN A 21 -8.70 0.47 -6.28
C GLN A 21 -9.57 1.07 -5.17
N VAL A 22 -10.87 0.78 -5.22
CA VAL A 22 -11.84 1.19 -4.21
C VAL A 22 -12.37 -0.05 -3.49
N PHE A 23 -12.19 -0.07 -2.17
CA PHE A 23 -12.69 -1.07 -1.23
C PHE A 23 -13.99 -0.56 -0.63
N PRO A 24 -15.15 -1.08 -1.07
CA PRO A 24 -16.45 -0.54 -0.70
C PRO A 24 -16.77 -0.68 0.78
N LYS A 25 -17.74 0.12 1.23
CA LYS A 25 -18.22 0.11 2.61
C LYS A 25 -18.70 -1.27 3.07
N ASN A 26 -18.46 -1.57 4.35
CA ASN A 26 -18.81 -2.84 5.01
C ASN A 26 -18.23 -4.11 4.35
N THR A 27 -17.14 -3.98 3.57
CA THR A 27 -16.44 -5.13 3.00
C THR A 27 -15.29 -5.59 3.88
N ASN A 28 -14.91 -6.85 3.74
CA ASN A 28 -13.72 -7.38 4.41
C ASN A 28 -13.01 -8.44 3.57
N GLY A 29 -11.70 -8.58 3.76
CA GLY A 29 -10.97 -9.56 3.00
C GLY A 29 -9.46 -9.40 3.00
N SER A 30 -8.85 -10.05 2.02
CA SER A 30 -7.42 -9.98 1.74
C SER A 30 -7.18 -9.57 0.29
N TYR A 31 -6.26 -8.65 0.08
CA TYR A 31 -5.88 -8.15 -1.23
C TYR A 31 -4.38 -8.30 -1.42
N ILE A 32 -3.96 -9.08 -2.40
CA ILE A 32 -2.54 -9.32 -2.69
C ILE A 32 -2.21 -8.62 -4.00
N VAL A 33 -1.18 -7.79 -4.00
CA VAL A 33 -0.70 -7.06 -5.18
C VAL A 33 0.72 -7.50 -5.46
N TYR A 34 0.95 -8.04 -6.65
CA TYR A 34 2.29 -8.30 -7.17
C TYR A 34 2.66 -7.20 -8.16
N ILE A 35 3.90 -6.72 -8.06
CA ILE A 35 4.41 -5.62 -8.90
C ILE A 35 5.73 -6.03 -9.50
N GLU A 36 5.83 -5.80 -10.80
CA GLU A 36 7.03 -6.01 -11.59
C GLU A 36 7.19 -4.92 -12.66
N GLY A 37 8.38 -4.85 -13.27
CA GLY A 37 8.68 -3.96 -14.39
C GLY A 37 9.44 -2.69 -13.99
N SER A 38 9.37 -1.67 -14.84
CA SER A 38 10.15 -0.42 -14.72
C SER A 38 9.37 0.84 -15.08
N GLY A 39 9.82 1.95 -14.50
CA GLY A 39 9.25 3.27 -14.71
C GLY A 39 8.53 3.79 -13.47
N LYS A 40 7.36 4.40 -13.67
CA LYS A 40 6.58 5.07 -12.63
C LYS A 40 5.23 4.40 -12.44
N LEU A 41 4.86 4.21 -11.19
CA LEU A 41 3.56 3.69 -10.78
C LEU A 41 2.92 4.64 -9.78
N ASP A 42 1.80 5.27 -10.17
CA ASP A 42 0.96 6.03 -9.25
C ASP A 42 -0.22 5.17 -8.81
N VAL A 43 -0.39 5.01 -7.51
CA VAL A 43 -1.38 4.11 -6.89
C VAL A 43 -2.29 4.90 -5.97
N GLU A 44 -3.59 4.65 -6.11
CA GLU A 44 -4.63 5.17 -5.22
C GLU A 44 -5.49 4.04 -4.67
N LEU A 45 -5.41 3.80 -3.35
CA LEU A 45 -6.26 2.84 -2.64
C LEU A 45 -7.26 3.61 -1.76
N ILE A 46 -8.55 3.37 -1.96
CA ILE A 46 -9.62 4.07 -1.24
C ILE A 46 -10.41 3.04 -0.44
N PHE A 47 -10.33 3.12 0.89
CA PHE A 47 -11.10 2.29 1.80
C PHE A 47 -12.29 3.08 2.31
N GLU A 48 -13.49 2.65 1.93
CA GLU A 48 -14.75 3.26 2.37
C GLU A 48 -15.15 2.83 3.78
N GLU A 49 -16.17 3.48 4.33
CA GLU A 49 -16.62 3.33 5.71
C GLU A 49 -16.81 1.86 6.15
N ASN A 50 -16.33 1.53 7.36
CA ASN A 50 -16.38 0.19 7.95
C ASN A 50 -15.68 -0.93 7.15
N ALA A 51 -14.83 -0.61 6.16
CA ALA A 51 -14.06 -1.61 5.44
C ALA A 51 -12.92 -2.18 6.31
N LYS A 52 -12.71 -3.50 6.27
CA LYS A 52 -11.71 -4.21 7.07
C LYS A 52 -10.83 -5.12 6.21
N TRP A 53 -9.61 -4.70 5.93
CA TRP A 53 -8.79 -5.37 4.92
C TRP A 53 -7.38 -5.68 5.38
N HIS A 54 -6.89 -6.82 4.92
CA HIS A 54 -5.48 -7.17 4.93
C HIS A 54 -4.93 -6.98 3.51
N VAL A 55 -3.90 -6.17 3.36
CA VAL A 55 -3.22 -5.97 2.07
C VAL A 55 -1.83 -6.56 2.16
N LEU A 56 -1.42 -7.29 1.14
CA LEU A 56 -0.04 -7.75 0.95
C LEU A 56 0.47 -7.19 -0.36
N TRP A 57 1.46 -6.34 -0.27
CA TRP A 57 2.13 -5.71 -1.40
C TRP A 57 3.48 -6.39 -1.61
N ILE A 58 3.68 -6.99 -2.78
CA ILE A 58 4.90 -7.71 -3.13
C ILE A 58 5.52 -7.00 -4.34
N ASN A 59 6.70 -6.42 -4.13
CA ASN A 59 7.51 -5.87 -5.20
C ASN A 59 8.72 -6.78 -5.41
N GLU A 60 8.77 -7.42 -6.58
CA GLU A 60 9.86 -8.33 -7.01
C GLU A 60 10.61 -7.76 -8.22
N SER A 61 10.46 -6.46 -8.51
CA SER A 61 11.18 -5.84 -9.61
C SER A 61 12.70 -5.89 -9.43
N ASP A 62 13.37 -6.32 -10.48
CA ASP A 62 14.82 -6.24 -10.66
C ASP A 62 15.24 -4.95 -11.40
N GLN A 63 14.29 -4.21 -11.94
CA GLN A 63 14.48 -2.94 -12.64
C GLN A 63 14.10 -1.74 -11.77
N ASN A 64 14.44 -0.53 -12.22
CA ASN A 64 14.16 0.68 -11.45
C ASN A 64 12.67 1.05 -11.47
N LEU A 65 12.06 1.19 -10.29
CA LEU A 65 10.68 1.70 -10.12
C LEU A 65 10.62 2.93 -9.23
N ILE A 66 9.76 3.87 -9.64
CA ILE A 66 9.32 5.00 -8.85
C ILE A 66 7.84 4.79 -8.51
N ILE A 67 7.53 4.51 -7.25
CA ILE A 67 6.16 4.25 -6.78
C ILE A 67 5.67 5.45 -5.97
N ARG A 68 4.48 5.96 -6.29
CA ARG A 68 3.76 6.95 -5.48
C ARG A 68 2.42 6.36 -5.10
N GLU A 69 2.26 6.02 -3.84
CA GLU A 69 1.07 5.39 -3.29
C GLU A 69 0.35 6.36 -2.36
N LYS A 70 -0.95 6.53 -2.60
CA LYS A 70 -1.86 7.25 -1.71
C LYS A 70 -2.97 6.31 -1.24
N ILE A 71 -3.16 6.26 0.07
CA ILE A 71 -4.15 5.41 0.71
C ILE A 71 -5.10 6.31 1.50
N TYR A 72 -6.40 6.23 1.23
CA TYR A 72 -7.42 7.00 1.95
C TYR A 72 -8.24 6.09 2.85
N LEU A 73 -8.27 6.41 4.14
CA LEU A 73 -9.02 5.65 5.14
C LEU A 73 -10.22 6.49 5.62
N ASN A 74 -11.41 6.05 5.21
CA ASN A 74 -12.67 6.63 5.69
C ASN A 74 -13.03 6.11 7.09
N ARG A 75 -14.22 6.49 7.56
CA ARG A 75 -14.67 6.26 8.93
C ARG A 75 -14.64 4.78 9.30
N ASP A 76 -14.14 4.48 10.50
CA ASP A 76 -14.12 3.14 11.08
C ASP A 76 -13.47 2.06 10.18
N VAL A 77 -12.58 2.48 9.28
CA VAL A 77 -11.76 1.57 8.48
C VAL A 77 -10.70 0.91 9.35
N MET A 78 -10.49 -0.40 9.14
CA MET A 78 -9.36 -1.13 9.72
C MET A 78 -8.50 -1.70 8.60
N LEU A 79 -7.29 -1.17 8.45
CA LEU A 79 -6.33 -1.63 7.45
C LEU A 79 -5.11 -2.27 8.12
N ASN A 80 -4.77 -3.49 7.71
CA ASN A 80 -3.46 -4.07 7.96
C ASN A 80 -2.76 -4.21 6.61
N ILE A 81 -1.67 -3.50 6.38
CA ILE A 81 -0.92 -3.58 5.12
C ILE A 81 0.50 -4.07 5.38
N ASN A 82 0.88 -5.10 4.63
CA ASN A 82 2.21 -5.66 4.68
C ASN A 82 2.90 -5.35 3.36
N TYR A 83 4.14 -4.87 3.43
CA TYR A 83 4.99 -4.65 2.27
C TYR A 83 6.14 -5.64 2.30
N ALA A 84 6.26 -6.43 1.24
CA ALA A 84 7.40 -7.26 0.92
C ALA A 84 8.15 -6.60 -0.25
N GLU A 85 9.17 -5.81 0.07
CA GLU A 85 10.06 -5.22 -0.93
C GLU A 85 11.24 -6.18 -1.12
N LEU A 86 11.15 -7.03 -2.14
CA LEU A 86 12.12 -8.09 -2.48
C LEU A 86 12.82 -7.72 -3.78
N SER A 87 13.49 -6.57 -3.78
CA SER A 87 13.94 -5.95 -5.02
C SER A 87 15.44 -5.91 -5.18
N SER A 88 15.91 -6.14 -6.40
CA SER A 88 17.29 -5.91 -6.83
C SER A 88 17.45 -4.67 -7.71
N GLY A 89 16.38 -3.92 -8.04
CA GLY A 89 16.47 -2.65 -8.75
C GLY A 89 16.83 -1.45 -7.85
N ASN A 90 16.94 -0.26 -8.45
CA ASN A 90 17.02 1.01 -7.70
C ASN A 90 15.62 1.60 -7.58
N HIS A 91 15.07 1.59 -6.38
CA HIS A 91 13.67 1.92 -6.11
C HIS A 91 13.52 3.21 -5.33
N LYS A 92 12.51 3.98 -5.72
CA LYS A 92 12.02 5.10 -4.94
C LYS A 92 10.53 4.92 -4.69
N LYS A 93 10.14 4.83 -3.43
CA LYS A 93 8.75 4.68 -3.02
C LYS A 93 8.34 5.81 -2.09
N GLN A 94 7.14 6.32 -2.32
CA GLN A 94 6.45 7.21 -1.40
C GLN A 94 5.09 6.61 -1.10
N THR A 95 4.81 6.34 0.17
CA THR A 95 3.51 5.88 0.65
C THR A 95 2.94 6.93 1.59
N LEU A 96 1.79 7.47 1.22
CA LEU A 96 1.06 8.45 2.01
C LEU A 96 -0.30 7.89 2.40
N ILE A 97 -0.55 7.78 3.70
CA ILE A 97 -1.82 7.32 4.26
C ILE A 97 -2.59 8.51 4.83
N GLU A 98 -3.71 8.83 4.21
CA GLU A 98 -4.61 9.92 4.58
C GLU A 98 -5.76 9.39 5.45
N MET A 99 -5.69 9.62 6.76
CA MET A 99 -6.68 9.16 7.73
C MET A 99 -7.79 10.20 7.89
N ILE A 100 -8.68 10.25 6.91
CA ILE A 100 -9.73 11.28 6.76
C ILE A 100 -11.01 10.96 7.55
N GLY A 101 -11.23 9.70 7.92
CA GLY A 101 -12.40 9.27 8.69
C GLY A 101 -12.12 9.08 10.18
N ASN A 102 -13.07 9.49 11.01
CA ASN A 102 -13.05 9.22 12.46
C ASN A 102 -12.94 7.71 12.72
N GLY A 103 -12.18 7.30 13.74
CA GLY A 103 -12.07 5.90 14.13
C GLY A 103 -11.24 5.03 13.19
N SER A 104 -10.60 5.61 12.15
CA SER A 104 -9.78 4.83 11.22
C SER A 104 -8.49 4.33 11.87
N TYR A 105 -8.11 3.12 11.49
CA TYR A 105 -6.96 2.40 12.02
C TYR A 105 -6.10 1.87 10.87
N VAL A 106 -4.78 2.02 10.98
CA VAL A 106 -3.83 1.36 10.10
C VAL A 106 -2.65 0.75 10.85
N HIS A 107 -2.30 -0.47 10.50
CA HIS A 107 -1.04 -1.10 10.86
C HIS A 107 -0.27 -1.43 9.59
N VAL A 108 0.88 -0.79 9.41
CA VAL A 108 1.84 -1.08 8.35
C VAL A 108 2.95 -1.96 8.89
N LYS A 109 3.28 -3.03 8.16
CA LYS A 109 4.45 -3.87 8.39
C LYS A 109 5.27 -3.99 7.11
N GLY A 110 6.40 -3.29 7.07
CA GLY A 110 7.39 -3.41 6.00
C GLY A 110 8.44 -4.46 6.32
N ALA A 111 8.71 -5.32 5.34
CA ALA A 111 9.89 -6.16 5.27
C ALA A 111 10.59 -5.86 3.94
N ALA A 112 11.78 -5.28 4.02
CA ALA A 112 12.60 -4.96 2.86
C ALA A 112 13.88 -5.79 2.85
N MET A 113 14.13 -6.48 1.75
CA MET A 113 15.40 -7.12 1.44
C MET A 113 15.94 -6.43 0.20
N VAL A 114 16.94 -5.57 0.39
CA VAL A 114 17.40 -4.64 -0.63
C VAL A 114 18.81 -5.05 -1.07
N PHE A 115 18.96 -5.46 -2.33
CA PHE A 115 20.28 -5.83 -2.87
C PHE A 115 21.02 -4.63 -3.50
N ASN A 116 20.28 -3.60 -3.91
CA ASN A 116 20.82 -2.35 -4.46
C ASN A 116 20.35 -1.15 -3.63
N GLU A 117 19.43 -0.32 -4.15
CA GLU A 117 18.97 0.89 -3.47
C GLU A 117 17.45 0.91 -3.31
N LEU A 118 16.99 1.25 -2.10
CA LEU A 118 15.60 1.56 -1.81
C LEU A 118 15.53 2.85 -1.00
N TYR A 119 14.98 3.90 -1.60
CA TYR A 119 14.49 5.05 -0.86
C TYR A 119 13.00 4.87 -0.63
N TRP A 120 12.55 4.75 0.62
CA TRP A 120 11.15 4.66 0.96
C TRP A 120 10.74 5.68 2.02
N ASP A 121 9.88 6.61 1.62
CA ASP A 121 9.21 7.56 2.50
C ASP A 121 7.79 7.05 2.82
N LEU A 122 7.53 6.76 4.10
CA LEU A 122 6.27 6.21 4.60
C LEU A 122 5.67 7.19 5.62
N GLN A 123 4.47 7.69 5.33
CA GLN A 123 3.80 8.70 6.16
C GLN A 123 2.34 8.34 6.40
N ALA A 124 1.84 8.64 7.60
CA ALA A 124 0.43 8.63 7.94
C ALA A 124 0.02 10.00 8.48
N ILE A 125 -0.97 10.63 7.85
CA ILE A 125 -1.51 11.94 8.24
C ILE A 125 -2.88 11.76 8.88
N HIS A 126 -2.99 12.20 10.13
CA HIS A 126 -4.19 12.13 10.94
C HIS A 126 -5.05 13.40 10.76
N HIS A 127 -6.05 13.35 9.88
CA HIS A 127 -6.98 14.47 9.69
C HIS A 127 -8.18 14.42 10.64
N ALA A 128 -8.65 13.21 10.94
CA ALA A 128 -9.81 12.99 11.80
C ALA A 128 -9.41 12.59 13.23
N ARG A 129 -10.37 12.74 14.15
CA ARG A 129 -10.23 12.33 15.56
C ARG A 129 -10.22 10.81 15.69
N HIS A 130 -9.68 10.33 16.82
CA HIS A 130 -9.68 8.91 17.20
C HIS A 130 -9.07 7.98 16.13
N THR A 131 -8.06 8.49 15.42
CA THR A 131 -7.32 7.75 14.41
C THR A 131 -6.06 7.14 15.03
N TYR A 132 -5.65 5.97 14.54
CA TYR A 132 -4.44 5.27 14.99
C TYR A 132 -3.63 4.75 13.81
N ALA A 133 -2.32 5.01 13.82
CA ALA A 133 -1.38 4.49 12.86
C ALA A 133 -0.19 3.87 13.58
N GLN A 134 0.19 2.66 13.17
CA GLN A 134 1.45 2.03 13.55
C GLN A 134 2.22 1.67 12.29
N LEU A 135 3.46 2.15 12.21
CA LEU A 135 4.33 2.02 11.04
C LEU A 135 5.59 1.26 11.44
N ASP A 136 5.57 -0.06 11.29
CA ASP A 136 6.72 -0.92 11.57
C ASP A 136 7.42 -1.23 10.25
N ASN A 137 8.72 -0.97 10.14
CA ASN A 137 9.49 -1.31 8.95
C ASN A 137 10.83 -1.93 9.35
N HIS A 138 11.11 -3.10 8.80
CA HIS A 138 12.33 -3.85 9.02
C HIS A 138 13.07 -4.01 7.68
N ALA A 139 14.30 -3.52 7.64
CA ALA A 139 15.15 -3.64 6.47
C ALA A 139 16.34 -4.55 6.76
N ILE A 140 16.64 -5.43 5.80
CA ILE A 140 17.89 -6.17 5.70
C ILE A 140 18.62 -5.59 4.48
N VAL A 141 19.80 -5.04 4.74
CA VAL A 141 20.69 -4.39 3.76
C VAL A 141 22.04 -5.08 3.72
#